data_AF-A0AA37SPK9-F1
#
_entry.id   AF-A0AA37SPK9-F1
#
_cell.length_a   1.000
_cell.length_b   1.000
_cell.length_c   1.000
_cell.angle_alpha   90.00
_cell.angle_beta   90.00
_cell.angle_gamma   90.00
#
_symmetry.space_group_name_H-M   'P 1'
#
loop_
_entity.id
_entity.type
_entity.pdbx_description
1 polymer ?
#
loop_
_entity_poly.entity_id
_entity_poly.type
_entity_poly.pdbx_seq_one_letter_code
_entity_poly.pdbx_strand_id
1 'polypeptide(L)'
;MNWNQEEFIAYLLIYASYADGEFSLEERQMILNKVNNDSFHKIMAEYAMDDDDAVKMEKIKAYEGIYYPTSVQKQELMHFVKQLFYSDNVFSDDEQDLWERLREII
;
A
#
# COMPACT_ATOMS: atom_id res chain seq x y z
N MET A 1 1.60 -6.77 -16.33
CA MET A 1 1.33 -5.35 -16.04
C MET A 1 2.68 -4.65 -15.93
N ASN A 2 2.76 -3.36 -16.26
CA ASN A 2 3.95 -2.54 -16.05
C ASN A 2 3.49 -1.30 -15.29
N TRP A 3 3.28 -1.44 -13.97
CA TRP A 3 3.02 -0.27 -13.14
C TRP A 3 4.24 0.63 -13.12
N ASN A 4 4.08 1.93 -12.98
CA ASN A 4 5.16 2.84 -12.60
C ASN A 4 5.32 2.92 -11.07
N GLN A 5 6.29 3.70 -10.59
CA GLN A 5 6.58 3.83 -9.16
C GLN A 5 5.38 4.39 -8.36
N GLU A 6 4.67 5.40 -8.86
CA GLU A 6 3.48 5.96 -8.19
C GLU A 6 2.34 4.96 -8.14
N GLU A 7 2.12 4.21 -9.22
CA GLU A 7 1.11 3.16 -9.30
C GLU A 7 1.37 2.03 -8.29
N PHE A 8 2.64 1.65 -8.12
CA PHE A 8 3.03 0.69 -7.08
C PHE A 8 2.79 1.24 -5.66
N ILE A 9 3.16 2.49 -5.39
CA ILE A 9 2.88 3.13 -4.09
C ILE A 9 1.38 3.16 -3.83
N ALA A 10 0.58 3.55 -4.83
CA ALA A 10 -0.86 3.59 -4.72
C ALA A 10 -1.42 2.20 -4.35
N TYR A 11 -0.92 1.15 -5.01
CA TYR A 11 -1.39 -0.22 -4.76
C TYR A 11 -1.05 -0.68 -3.34
N LEU A 12 0.20 -0.44 -2.90
CA LEU A 12 0.62 -0.79 -1.56
C LEU A 12 -0.20 -0.06 -0.49
N LEU A 13 -0.44 1.24 -0.68
CA LEU A 13 -1.19 2.02 0.31
C LEU A 13 -2.67 1.64 0.32
N ILE A 14 -3.27 1.34 -0.83
CA ILE A 14 -4.65 0.80 -0.89
C ILE A 14 -4.71 -0.56 -0.20
N TYR A 15 -3.72 -1.43 -0.41
CA TYR A 15 -3.66 -2.72 0.27
C TYR A 15 -3.54 -2.56 1.79
N ALA A 16 -2.67 -1.65 2.25
CA ALA A 16 -2.52 -1.32 3.65
C ALA A 16 -3.82 -0.74 4.24
N SER A 17 -4.51 0.14 3.54
CA SER A 17 -5.77 0.76 3.98
C SER A 17 -6.99 -0.17 3.95
N TYR A 18 -6.78 -1.48 3.86
CA TYR A 18 -7.83 -2.48 4.06
C TYR A 18 -7.44 -3.47 5.17
N ALA A 19 -6.38 -3.17 5.94
CA ALA A 19 -5.89 -4.04 7.01
C ALA A 19 -6.97 -4.36 8.05
N ASP A 20 -7.71 -3.35 8.47
CA ASP A 20 -8.82 -3.43 9.43
C ASP A 20 -10.17 -3.76 8.75
N GLY A 21 -10.16 -3.97 7.43
CA GLY A 21 -11.33 -4.29 6.61
C GLY A 21 -12.13 -3.08 6.10
N GLU A 22 -11.75 -1.85 6.44
CA GLU A 22 -12.40 -0.63 5.96
C GLU A 22 -11.40 0.28 5.25
N PHE A 23 -11.83 0.99 4.21
CA PHE A 23 -11.02 2.04 3.58
C PHE A 23 -11.66 3.39 3.83
N SER A 24 -11.10 4.14 4.77
CA SER A 24 -11.64 5.40 5.27
C SER A 24 -11.42 6.57 4.31
N LEU A 25 -12.17 7.66 4.52
CA LEU A 25 -11.99 8.89 3.76
C LEU A 25 -10.64 9.58 4.05
N GLU A 26 -10.11 9.42 5.27
CA GLU A 26 -8.85 10.02 5.71
C GLU A 26 -7.66 9.34 5.03
N GLU A 27 -7.63 8.01 5.02
CA GLU A 27 -6.63 7.24 4.28
C GLU A 27 -6.70 7.52 2.79
N ARG A 28 -7.92 7.58 2.23
CA ARG A 28 -8.09 7.92 0.81
C ARG A 28 -7.50 9.28 0.47
N GLN A 29 -7.75 10.30 1.30
CA GLN A 29 -7.15 11.62 1.09
C GLN A 29 -5.64 11.59 1.25
N MET A 30 -5.12 10.82 2.22
CA MET A 30 -3.70 10.65 2.45
C MET A 30 -3.00 10.03 1.21
N ILE A 31 -3.60 9.02 0.60
CA ILE A 31 -3.11 8.42 -0.65
C ILE A 31 -3.18 9.42 -1.81
N LEU A 32 -4.31 10.12 -1.99
CA LEU A 32 -4.47 11.12 -3.05
C LEU A 32 -3.52 12.33 -2.93
N ASN A 33 -3.02 12.62 -1.72
CA ASN A 33 -1.97 13.62 -1.51
C ASN A 33 -0.57 13.09 -1.88
N LYS A 34 -0.41 11.77 -1.96
CA LYS A 34 0.88 11.11 -2.21
C LYS A 34 1.09 10.71 -3.66
N VAL A 35 0.03 10.28 -4.33
CA VAL A 35 0.05 9.83 -5.72
C VAL A 35 -0.92 10.65 -6.55
N ASN A 36 -0.66 10.80 -7.85
CA ASN A 36 -1.59 11.49 -8.72
C ASN A 36 -2.97 10.77 -8.82
N ASN A 37 -4.01 11.54 -9.16
CA ASN A 37 -5.39 11.07 -9.17
C ASN A 37 -5.65 9.95 -10.20
N ASP A 38 -5.02 10.01 -11.38
CA ASP A 38 -5.13 8.99 -12.42
C ASP A 38 -4.54 7.65 -11.97
N SER A 39 -3.35 7.66 -11.38
CA SER A 39 -2.70 6.48 -10.81
C SER A 39 -3.55 5.86 -9.70
N PHE A 40 -4.11 6.69 -8.81
CA PHE A 40 -5.02 6.21 -7.77
C PHE A 40 -6.24 5.50 -8.36
N HIS A 41 -6.99 6.14 -9.28
CA HIS A 41 -8.20 5.54 -9.83
C HIS A 41 -7.94 4.28 -10.64
N LYS A 42 -6.88 4.28 -11.45
CA LYS A 42 -6.47 3.11 -12.23
C LYS A 42 -6.16 1.93 -11.31
N ILE A 43 -5.37 2.18 -10.28
CA ILE A 43 -4.93 1.14 -9.35
C ILE A 43 -6.06 0.67 -8.44
N MET A 44 -6.95 1.57 -8.01
CA MET A 44 -8.15 1.21 -7.26
C MET A 44 -9.04 0.24 -8.06
N ALA A 45 -9.23 0.51 -9.36
CA ALA A 45 -9.99 -0.38 -10.22
C ALA A 45 -9.31 -1.74 -10.40
N GLU A 46 -7.97 -1.76 -10.53
CA GLU A 46 -7.21 -3.01 -10.64
C GLU A 46 -7.23 -3.81 -9.33
N TYR A 47 -7.06 -3.15 -8.19
CA TYR A 47 -7.11 -3.76 -6.85
C TYR A 47 -8.47 -4.41 -6.59
N ALA A 48 -9.57 -3.79 -7.04
CA ALA A 48 -10.91 -4.34 -6.92
C ALA A 48 -11.16 -5.58 -7.80
N MET A 49 -10.32 -5.83 -8.80
CA MET A 49 -10.36 -7.05 -9.63
C MET A 49 -9.49 -8.18 -9.08
N ASP A 50 -8.64 -7.92 -8.08
CA ASP A 50 -7.81 -8.94 -7.47
C ASP A 50 -8.60 -9.66 -6.36
N ASP A 51 -8.99 -10.91 -6.64
CA ASP A 51 -9.95 -11.67 -5.84
C ASP A 51 -9.43 -12.16 -4.48
N ASP A 52 -8.11 -12.31 -4.28
CA ASP A 52 -7.52 -12.91 -3.06
C ASP A 52 -6.25 -12.20 -2.57
N ASP A 53 -6.04 -12.22 -1.24
CA ASP A 53 -4.88 -11.64 -0.55
C ASP A 53 -3.54 -12.13 -1.10
N ALA A 54 -3.44 -13.41 -1.45
CA ALA A 54 -2.20 -14.00 -1.96
C ALA A 54 -1.76 -13.35 -3.29
N VAL A 55 -2.72 -13.06 -4.18
CA VAL A 55 -2.44 -12.40 -5.47
C VAL A 55 -1.96 -10.96 -5.24
N LYS A 56 -2.60 -10.25 -4.32
CA LYS A 56 -2.23 -8.87 -3.97
C LYS A 56 -0.82 -8.80 -3.39
N MET A 57 -0.51 -9.73 -2.49
CA MET A 57 0.81 -9.84 -1.88
C MET A 57 1.90 -10.22 -2.89
N GLU A 58 1.62 -11.13 -3.83
CA GLU A 58 2.56 -11.50 -4.89
C GLU A 58 2.89 -10.30 -5.79
N LYS A 59 1.89 -9.48 -6.13
CA LYS A 59 2.11 -8.24 -6.89
C LYS A 59 3.01 -7.28 -6.12
N ILE A 60 2.76 -7.05 -4.83
CA ILE A 60 3.60 -6.17 -4.01
C ILE A 60 5.06 -6.63 -4.07
N LYS A 61 5.32 -7.92 -3.83
CA LYS A 61 6.66 -8.53 -3.92
C LYS A 61 7.33 -8.34 -5.27
N ALA A 62 6.57 -8.54 -6.35
CA ALA A 62 7.11 -8.46 -7.71
C ALA A 62 7.59 -7.04 -8.07
N TYR A 63 6.87 -6.00 -7.62
CA TYR A 63 7.17 -4.62 -7.98
C TYR A 63 8.12 -3.90 -7.02
N GLU A 64 8.15 -4.33 -5.76
CA GLU A 64 9.04 -3.75 -4.77
C GLU A 64 10.53 -3.91 -5.17
N GLY A 65 10.93 -5.09 -5.65
CA GLY A 65 12.29 -5.32 -6.15
C GLY A 65 12.66 -4.53 -7.41
N ILE A 66 11.66 -3.99 -8.12
CA ILE A 66 11.84 -3.18 -9.34
C ILE A 66 11.98 -1.70 -8.97
N TYR A 67 11.10 -1.19 -8.11
CA TYR A 67 11.01 0.25 -7.80
C TYR A 67 11.78 0.66 -6.55
N TYR A 68 11.94 -0.25 -5.59
CA TYR A 68 12.58 0.00 -4.29
C TYR A 68 13.65 -1.07 -3.99
N PRO A 69 14.67 -1.26 -4.86
CA PRO A 69 15.66 -2.32 -4.69
C PRO A 69 16.61 -2.12 -3.50
N THR A 70 16.69 -0.92 -2.92
CA THR A 70 17.62 -0.61 -1.83
C THR A 70 16.93 -0.59 -0.47
N SER A 71 17.68 -0.92 0.59
CA SER A 71 17.16 -0.90 1.96
C SER A 71 16.65 0.48 2.41
N VAL A 72 17.22 1.58 1.89
CA VAL A 72 16.76 2.95 2.20
C VAL A 72 15.38 3.20 1.60
N GLN A 73 15.21 2.82 0.33
CA GLN A 73 13.95 2.93 -0.38
C GLN A 73 12.85 2.08 0.29
N LYS A 74 13.16 0.84 0.67
CA LYS A 74 12.27 -0.03 1.46
C LYS A 74 11.83 0.63 2.76
N GLN A 75 12.75 1.30 3.47
CA GLN A 75 12.43 2.07 4.68
C GLN A 75 11.49 3.26 4.40
N GLU A 76 11.67 3.97 3.30
CA GLU A 76 10.75 5.04 2.88
C GLU A 76 9.35 4.48 2.59
N LEU A 77 9.26 3.33 1.93
CA LEU A 77 8.01 2.64 1.64
C LEU A 77 7.25 2.28 2.93
N MET A 78 7.95 1.65 3.88
CA MET A 78 7.42 1.31 5.19
C MET A 78 7.06 2.54 6.02
N HIS A 79 7.75 3.67 5.81
CA HIS A 79 7.37 4.94 6.44
C HIS A 79 6.02 5.41 5.94
N PHE A 80 5.72 5.33 4.64
CA PHE A 80 4.42 5.74 4.10
C PHE A 80 3.29 4.86 4.61
N VAL A 81 3.48 3.54 4.63
CA VAL A 81 2.52 2.59 5.21
C VAL A 81 2.25 2.94 6.68
N LYS A 82 3.31 3.18 7.45
CA LYS A 82 3.17 3.58 8.85
C LYS A 82 2.43 4.90 9.03
N GLN A 83 2.68 5.90 8.18
CA GLN A 83 1.96 7.17 8.23
C GLN A 83 0.46 6.99 7.93
N LEU A 84 0.10 6.04 7.06
CA LEU A 84 -1.28 5.72 6.71
C LEU A 84 -2.04 5.15 7.91
N PHE A 85 -1.43 4.22 8.64
CA PHE A 85 -1.98 3.63 9.87
C PHE A 85 -2.07 4.59 11.07
N TYR A 86 -1.52 5.79 10.97
CA TYR A 86 -1.70 6.85 11.97
C TYR A 86 -2.63 7.96 11.47
N SER A 87 -3.22 7.81 10.26
CA SER A 87 -4.01 8.86 9.65
C SER A 87 -5.42 9.00 10.25
N ASP A 88 -5.98 7.91 10.76
CA ASP A 88 -7.27 7.81 11.46
C ASP A 88 -7.12 7.84 13.00
N ASN A 89 -5.89 8.02 13.48
CA ASN A 89 -5.51 8.17 14.88
C ASN A 89 -5.69 6.90 15.75
N VAL A 90 -5.88 5.72 15.13
CA VAL A 90 -6.05 4.43 15.81
C VAL A 90 -5.21 3.36 15.12
N PHE A 91 -4.01 3.08 15.62
CA PHE A 91 -3.23 1.93 15.14
C PHE A 91 -3.76 0.65 15.80
N SER A 92 -4.60 -0.08 15.06
CA SER A 92 -5.27 -1.31 15.48
C SER A 92 -4.34 -2.52 15.54
N ASP A 93 -4.77 -3.58 16.23
CA ASP A 93 -4.03 -4.86 16.27
C ASP A 93 -3.89 -5.48 14.87
N ASP A 94 -4.89 -5.31 13.99
CA ASP A 94 -4.88 -5.82 12.61
C ASP A 94 -3.88 -5.07 11.71
N GLU A 95 -3.80 -3.74 11.82
CA GLU A 95 -2.79 -2.95 11.10
C GLU A 95 -1.38 -3.24 11.61
N GLN A 96 -1.23 -3.53 12.92
CA GLN A 96 0.06 -3.94 13.48
C GLN A 96 0.52 -5.29 12.92
N ASP A 97 -0.37 -6.28 12.83
CA ASP A 97 -0.06 -7.58 12.20
C ASP A 97 0.33 -7.39 10.74
N LEU A 98 -0.43 -6.60 9.98
CA LEU A 98 -0.11 -6.31 8.59
C LEU A 98 1.24 -5.60 8.44
N TRP A 99 1.55 -4.65 9.33
CA TRP A 99 2.83 -3.95 9.33
C TRP A 99 4.01 -4.91 9.52
N GLU A 100 3.90 -5.86 10.46
CA GLU A 100 4.94 -6.87 10.68
C GLU A 100 5.11 -7.77 9.46
N ARG A 101 4.00 -8.24 8.88
CA ARG A 101 4.02 -9.07 7.65
C ARG A 101 4.66 -8.34 6.47
N LEU A 102 4.31 -7.09 6.24
CA LEU A 102 4.88 -6.27 5.17
C LEU A 102 6.37 -6.04 5.38
N ARG A 103 6.81 -5.85 6.62
CA ARG A 103 8.23 -5.64 6.98
C ARG A 103 9.12 -6.86 6.76
N GLU A 104 8.59 -8.07 6.81
CA GLU A 104 9.36 -9.28 6.47
C GLU A 104 9.57 -9.44 4.96
N ILE A 105 8.75 -8.74 4.17
CA ILE A 105 8.70 -8.86 2.71
C ILE A 105 9.51 -7.73 2.07
N ILE A 106 9.33 -6.51 2.59
CA ILE A 106 9.95 -5.25 2.15
C ILE A 106 11.22 -4.97 2.94
#